data_AF-A0A5C5SD38-F1
#
_entry.id   AF-A0A5C5SD38-F1
#
_cell.length_a   1.000
_cell.length_b   1.000
_cell.length_c   1.000
_cell.angle_alpha   90.00
_cell.angle_beta   90.00
_cell.angle_gamma   90.00
#
_symmetry.space_group_name_H-M   'P 1'
#
loop_
_entity.id
_entity.type
_entity.pdbx_description
1 polymer ?
#
loop_
_entity_poly.entity_id
_entity_poly.type
_entity_poly.pdbx_seq_one_letter_code
_entity_poly.pdbx_strand_id
1 'polypeptide(L)'
;MSDYLSVSSLTKYLKMKFDRDPYLERVYLTGQVSNFRQRPSHQYFSLKDDKAVIQATMWAGVYRQLGFTLEEGMQVNVVGRIQLYEPGGSYSIIIEKAEPDGVGALALQFEQLKKKLSAAGYFDNRHKQPLPRFVQKIGIITSPSGAVIRDIITTISRRFAGVELLLFPTKVQGKGAAEEIVANIALANQMKDLDLLIVGRGGGSIEDLWAFNEEIVVEAIFASRLPVISSVGHETDVTLADFVADQRAATPTAAAELATPVTKADVLAGLLDWEKRLYQASQRQLQALSKRLERWQQSVVFRQPERLYDGYLQRVAYLSTRLTDRMDKRVRTQQQRVQTHQQGLLSLGLPVKIQSYQDKIGQLERLLLSHMANQYDRQVSRFHKAQDALLALDTQKIVERGYALVQKNQAILDSVAGIKPGDNLELSMRDGYLEVEVKDVKAKNI
;
A
#
# COMPACT_ATOMS: atom_id res chain seq x y z
N MET A 1 8.89 17.83 -111.81
CA MET A 1 8.82 18.89 -110.78
C MET A 1 7.36 19.12 -110.36
N SER A 2 6.66 18.10 -109.87
CA SER A 2 5.21 18.15 -109.58
C SER A 2 4.85 18.01 -108.10
N ASP A 3 5.83 17.82 -107.21
CA ASP A 3 5.57 17.45 -105.81
C ASP A 3 5.67 18.64 -104.84
N TYR A 4 5.91 19.86 -105.34
CA TYR A 4 6.06 21.07 -104.52
C TYR A 4 4.88 22.03 -104.75
N LEU A 5 4.10 22.27 -103.70
CA LEU A 5 3.05 23.29 -103.67
C LEU A 5 3.65 24.66 -103.38
N SER A 6 3.14 25.72 -104.02
CA SER A 6 3.48 27.09 -103.61
C SER A 6 2.87 27.39 -102.23
N VAL A 7 3.55 28.23 -101.45
CA VAL A 7 3.07 28.68 -100.12
C VAL A 7 1.65 29.28 -100.22
N SER A 8 1.37 30.01 -101.29
CA SER A 8 0.04 30.55 -101.59
C SER A 8 -1.01 29.48 -101.84
N SER A 9 -0.66 28.39 -102.54
CA SER A 9 -1.57 27.27 -102.80
C SER A 9 -1.87 26.47 -101.52
N LEU A 10 -0.85 26.23 -100.69
CA LEU A 10 -1.03 25.58 -99.39
C LEU A 10 -1.91 26.41 -98.45
N THR A 11 -1.68 27.72 -98.36
CA THR A 11 -2.45 28.61 -97.49
C THR A 11 -3.91 28.72 -97.93
N LYS A 12 -4.17 28.78 -99.25
CA LYS A 12 -5.53 28.73 -99.79
C LYS A 12 -6.24 27.41 -99.48
N TYR A 13 -5.52 26.29 -99.55
CA TYR A 13 -6.05 24.99 -99.18
C TYR A 13 -6.41 24.91 -97.69
N LEU A 14 -5.54 25.39 -96.80
CA LEU A 14 -5.80 25.44 -95.37
C LEU A 14 -6.98 26.37 -95.04
N LYS A 15 -7.07 27.54 -95.68
CA LYS A 15 -8.23 28.42 -95.52
C LYS A 15 -9.53 27.72 -95.93
N MET A 16 -9.54 27.06 -97.08
CA MET A 16 -10.71 26.30 -97.54
C MET A 16 -11.10 25.18 -96.56
N LYS A 17 -10.13 24.58 -95.88
CA LYS A 17 -10.39 23.60 -94.80
C LYS A 17 -11.02 24.26 -93.58
N PHE A 18 -10.50 25.40 -93.14
CA PHE A 18 -11.07 26.16 -92.02
C PHE A 18 -12.49 26.64 -92.32
N ASP A 19 -12.73 27.17 -93.51
CA ASP A 19 -14.03 27.72 -93.91
C ASP A 19 -15.10 26.63 -94.13
N ARG A 20 -14.70 25.40 -94.48
CA ARG A 20 -15.63 24.27 -94.73
C ARG A 20 -15.76 23.30 -93.56
N ASP A 21 -15.02 23.51 -92.48
CA ASP A 21 -15.12 22.67 -91.29
C ASP A 21 -16.29 23.16 -90.41
N PRO A 22 -17.36 22.35 -90.24
CA PRO A 22 -18.51 22.74 -89.43
C PRO A 22 -18.16 23.05 -87.97
N TYR A 23 -17.06 22.51 -87.45
CA TYR A 23 -16.62 22.75 -86.07
C TYR A 23 -15.90 24.09 -85.90
N LEU A 24 -15.39 24.69 -86.98
CA LEU A 24 -14.67 25.98 -86.95
C LEU A 24 -15.56 27.17 -87.32
N GLU A 25 -16.75 26.91 -87.87
CA GLU A 25 -17.78 27.91 -88.16
C GLU A 25 -18.34 28.56 -86.89
N ARG A 26 -18.45 27.82 -85.78
CA ARG A 26 -18.91 28.34 -84.49
C ARG A 26 -18.18 27.69 -83.32
N VAL A 27 -17.17 28.40 -82.80
CA VAL A 27 -16.30 27.98 -81.71
C VAL A 27 -16.61 28.75 -80.43
N TYR A 28 -16.55 28.04 -79.31
CA TYR A 28 -16.66 28.58 -77.96
C TYR A 28 -15.26 28.61 -77.36
N LEU A 29 -14.77 29.79 -77.01
CA LEU A 29 -13.45 29.98 -76.39
C LEU A 29 -13.58 30.75 -75.08
N THR A 30 -12.81 30.35 -74.09
CA THR A 30 -12.62 31.08 -72.84
C THR A 30 -11.19 31.57 -72.79
N GLY A 31 -11.00 32.84 -72.45
CA GLY A 31 -9.66 33.39 -72.35
C GLY A 31 -9.63 34.76 -71.69
N GLN A 32 -8.43 35.15 -71.27
CA GLN A 32 -8.18 36.47 -70.72
C GLN A 32 -7.94 37.47 -71.85
N VAL A 33 -8.63 38.60 -71.82
CA VAL A 33 -8.39 39.73 -72.72
C VAL A 33 -7.00 40.28 -72.47
N SER A 34 -6.20 40.39 -73.54
CA SER A 34 -4.88 40.99 -73.49
C SER A 34 -4.62 41.87 -74.72
N ASN A 35 -3.77 42.90 -74.57
CA ASN A 35 -3.46 43.90 -75.58
C ASN A 35 -4.70 44.64 -76.13
N PHE A 36 -5.73 44.79 -75.31
CA PHE A 36 -6.93 45.56 -75.64
C PHE A 36 -6.68 47.06 -75.49
N ARG A 37 -7.01 47.80 -76.54
CA ARG A 37 -7.12 49.26 -76.53
C ARG A 37 -8.38 49.64 -77.27
N GLN A 38 -9.21 50.46 -76.64
CA GLN A 38 -10.47 50.88 -77.22
C GLN A 38 -10.23 51.72 -78.48
N ARG A 39 -10.84 51.32 -79.59
CA ARG A 39 -10.80 52.04 -80.87
C ARG A 39 -12.19 52.53 -81.27
N PRO A 40 -12.31 53.60 -82.08
CA PRO A 40 -13.61 54.12 -82.53
C PRO A 40 -14.42 53.17 -83.41
N SER A 41 -13.78 52.17 -84.02
CA SER A 41 -14.39 51.24 -84.99
C SER A 41 -14.38 49.80 -84.48
N HIS A 42 -13.67 48.91 -85.15
CA HIS A 42 -13.55 47.50 -84.79
C HIS A 42 -12.52 47.34 -83.68
N GLN A 43 -12.81 46.42 -82.75
CA GLN A 43 -11.87 46.10 -81.68
C GLN A 43 -10.97 44.95 -82.13
N TYR A 44 -9.68 45.14 -81.92
CA TYR A 44 -8.66 44.12 -82.14
C TYR A 44 -7.92 43.93 -80.83
N PHE A 45 -7.91 42.71 -80.33
CA PHE A 45 -7.22 42.33 -79.10
C PHE A 45 -6.82 40.86 -79.18
N SER A 46 -6.17 40.35 -78.15
CA SER A 46 -5.79 38.95 -78.08
C SER A 46 -6.52 38.28 -76.91
N LEU A 47 -6.92 37.03 -77.11
CA LEU A 47 -7.36 36.16 -76.03
C LEU A 47 -6.20 35.23 -75.70
N LYS A 48 -5.83 35.16 -74.42
CA LYS A 48 -4.76 34.30 -73.93
C LYS A 48 -5.28 33.31 -72.91
N ASP A 49 -4.68 32.13 -72.90
CA ASP A 49 -4.68 31.19 -71.79
C ASP A 49 -3.23 30.95 -71.33
N ASP A 50 -3.00 29.95 -70.46
CA ASP A 50 -1.67 29.65 -69.92
C ASP A 50 -0.65 29.18 -70.97
N LYS A 51 -1.10 28.74 -72.15
CA LYS A 51 -0.27 28.02 -73.14
C LYS A 51 -0.31 28.63 -74.54
N ALA A 52 -1.35 29.39 -74.87
CA ALA A 52 -1.64 29.85 -76.21
C ALA A 52 -2.26 31.24 -76.22
N VAL A 53 -2.11 31.91 -77.36
CA VAL A 53 -2.69 33.23 -77.62
C VAL A 53 -3.32 33.21 -79.01
N ILE A 54 -4.54 33.70 -79.12
CA ILE A 54 -5.25 33.87 -80.39
C ILE A 54 -5.64 35.34 -80.59
N GLN A 55 -5.47 35.84 -81.82
CA GLN A 55 -5.94 37.17 -82.17
C GLN A 55 -7.46 37.17 -82.32
N ALA A 56 -8.10 38.16 -81.73
CA ALA A 56 -9.55 38.32 -81.70
C ALA A 56 -9.95 39.64 -82.37
N THR A 57 -10.91 39.55 -83.29
CA THR A 57 -11.52 40.70 -83.95
C THR A 57 -12.99 40.77 -83.58
N MET A 58 -13.45 41.94 -83.16
CA MET A 58 -14.86 42.20 -82.86
C MET A 58 -15.36 43.40 -83.66
N TRP A 59 -16.38 43.16 -84.49
CA TRP A 59 -16.98 44.21 -85.33
C TRP A 59 -17.71 45.26 -84.49
N ALA A 60 -17.80 46.49 -85.00
CA ALA A 60 -18.32 47.62 -84.23
C ALA A 60 -19.79 47.45 -83.82
N GLY A 61 -20.59 46.78 -84.65
CA GLY A 61 -21.99 46.45 -84.35
C GLY A 61 -22.12 45.48 -83.17
N VAL A 62 -21.30 44.42 -83.16
CA VAL A 62 -21.26 43.42 -82.08
C VAL A 62 -20.76 44.04 -80.78
N TYR A 63 -19.69 44.85 -80.85
CA TYR A 63 -19.13 45.53 -79.68
C TYR A 63 -20.12 46.49 -79.02
N ARG A 64 -20.91 47.25 -79.80
CA ARG A 64 -21.96 48.13 -79.25
C ARG A 64 -23.13 47.38 -78.61
N GLN A 65 -23.34 46.12 -79.01
CA GLN A 65 -24.39 45.26 -78.46
C GLN A 65 -23.94 44.51 -77.20
N LEU A 66 -22.67 44.65 -76.79
CA LEU A 66 -22.22 44.11 -75.52
C LEU A 66 -22.94 44.82 -74.37
N GLY A 67 -23.54 44.04 -73.48
CA GLY A 67 -24.15 44.53 -72.24
C GLY A 67 -23.13 44.93 -71.16
N PHE A 68 -21.84 44.94 -71.48
CA PHE A 68 -20.74 45.26 -70.56
C PHE A 68 -19.57 45.91 -71.31
N THR A 69 -18.71 46.59 -70.56
CA THR A 69 -17.49 47.22 -71.10
C THR A 69 -16.34 46.22 -71.04
N LEU A 70 -15.71 45.94 -72.19
CA LEU A 70 -14.54 45.07 -72.26
C LEU A 70 -13.31 45.79 -71.67
N GLU A 71 -12.59 45.13 -70.77
CA GLU A 71 -11.38 45.68 -70.10
C GLU A 71 -10.15 44.78 -70.32
N GLU A 72 -8.96 45.37 -70.27
CA GLU A 72 -7.69 44.62 -70.30
C GLU A 72 -7.59 43.71 -69.07
N GLY A 73 -7.22 42.44 -69.26
CA GLY A 73 -7.11 41.46 -68.18
C GLY A 73 -8.43 40.79 -67.79
N MET A 74 -9.55 41.16 -68.41
CA MET A 74 -10.86 40.57 -68.14
C MET A 74 -10.95 39.13 -68.67
N GLN A 75 -11.48 38.20 -67.87
CA GLN A 75 -11.78 36.85 -68.33
C GLN A 75 -13.15 36.84 -69.04
N VAL A 76 -13.19 36.32 -70.27
CA VAL A 76 -14.41 36.33 -71.09
C VAL A 76 -14.65 34.99 -71.77
N ASN A 77 -15.93 34.64 -71.89
CA ASN A 77 -16.41 33.55 -72.72
C ASN A 77 -16.91 34.13 -74.05
N VAL A 78 -16.31 33.70 -75.15
CA VAL A 78 -16.61 34.22 -76.49
C VAL A 78 -17.13 33.12 -77.40
N VAL A 79 -18.07 33.50 -78.26
CA VAL A 79 -18.58 32.68 -79.36
C VAL A 79 -18.23 33.40 -80.65
N GLY A 80 -17.63 32.66 -81.59
CA GLY A 80 -17.19 33.25 -82.85
C GLY A 80 -16.74 32.20 -83.84
N ARG A 81 -16.27 32.67 -85.00
CA ARG A 81 -15.79 31.83 -86.08
C ARG A 81 -14.28 31.96 -86.25
N ILE A 82 -13.59 30.86 -86.54
CA ILE A 82 -12.15 30.90 -86.78
C ILE A 82 -11.90 31.23 -88.25
N GLN A 83 -10.97 32.15 -88.51
CA GLN A 83 -10.59 32.57 -89.84
C GLN A 83 -9.08 32.58 -90.03
N LEU A 84 -8.62 32.13 -91.20
CA LEU A 84 -7.23 32.21 -91.64
C LEU A 84 -6.98 33.44 -92.53
N TYR A 85 -6.03 34.28 -92.14
CA TYR A 85 -5.57 35.44 -92.91
C TYR A 85 -4.52 35.02 -93.95
N GLU A 86 -4.91 35.02 -95.23
CA GLU A 86 -4.10 34.46 -96.32
C GLU A 86 -2.70 35.07 -96.51
N PRO A 87 -2.50 36.40 -96.40
CA PRO A 87 -1.18 36.98 -96.60
C PRO A 87 -0.15 36.59 -95.52
N GLY A 88 -0.61 36.24 -94.31
CA GLY A 88 0.26 35.94 -93.17
C GLY A 88 0.19 34.51 -92.66
N GLY A 89 -0.75 33.70 -93.15
CA GLY A 89 -0.98 32.32 -92.66
C GLY A 89 -1.40 32.23 -91.18
N SER A 90 -1.74 33.35 -90.54
CA SER A 90 -2.17 33.40 -89.14
C SER A 90 -3.66 33.15 -89.03
N TYR A 91 -4.08 32.41 -88.02
CA TYR A 91 -5.48 32.20 -87.70
C TYR A 91 -5.91 33.15 -86.57
N SER A 92 -7.18 33.53 -86.59
CA SER A 92 -7.80 34.46 -85.66
C SER A 92 -9.26 34.09 -85.44
N ILE A 93 -9.87 34.62 -84.38
CA ILE A 93 -11.31 34.48 -84.12
C ILE A 93 -12.03 35.80 -84.41
N ILE A 94 -13.14 35.72 -85.16
CA ILE A 94 -14.12 36.81 -85.24
C ILE A 94 -15.17 36.55 -84.19
N ILE A 95 -15.26 37.43 -83.19
CA ILE A 95 -16.21 37.29 -82.08
C ILE A 95 -17.58 37.82 -82.50
N GLU A 96 -18.59 36.98 -82.33
CA GLU A 96 -20.00 37.28 -82.60
C GLU A 96 -20.78 37.54 -81.31
N LYS A 97 -20.38 36.91 -80.20
CA LYS A 97 -20.93 37.14 -78.87
C LYS A 97 -19.82 37.03 -77.84
N ALA A 98 -19.79 37.93 -76.85
CA ALA A 98 -18.93 37.79 -75.68
C ALA A 98 -19.77 37.98 -74.42
N GLU A 99 -19.43 37.24 -73.37
CA GLU A 99 -20.00 37.36 -72.03
C GLU A 99 -18.86 37.37 -71.02
N PRO A 100 -18.98 38.15 -69.91
CA PRO A 100 -18.03 38.07 -68.82
C PRO A 100 -17.99 36.64 -68.29
N ASP A 101 -16.80 36.13 -67.98
CA ASP A 101 -16.71 34.88 -67.24
C ASP A 101 -17.09 35.16 -65.77
N GLY A 102 -18.38 34.99 -65.44
CA GLY A 102 -18.98 35.35 -64.14
C GLY A 102 -18.30 34.69 -62.93
N VAL A 103 -17.57 33.61 -63.16
CA VAL A 103 -16.73 32.91 -62.17
C VAL A 103 -15.64 33.82 -61.59
N GLY A 104 -15.06 34.71 -62.40
CA GLY A 104 -13.99 35.63 -61.95
C GLY A 104 -14.48 36.70 -60.96
N ALA A 105 -15.72 37.18 -61.13
CA ALA A 105 -16.30 38.19 -60.24
C ALA A 105 -16.63 37.61 -58.85
N LEU A 106 -17.18 36.39 -58.81
CA LEU A 106 -17.46 35.68 -57.55
C LEU A 106 -16.18 35.30 -56.83
N ALA A 107 -15.14 34.84 -57.54
CA ALA A 107 -13.85 34.55 -56.94
C ALA A 107 -13.21 35.80 -56.30
N LEU A 108 -13.30 36.96 -56.97
CA LEU A 108 -12.81 38.22 -56.44
C LEU A 108 -13.59 38.65 -55.18
N GLN A 109 -14.92 38.55 -55.20
CA GLN A 109 -15.78 38.85 -54.05
C GLN A 109 -15.49 37.93 -52.87
N PHE A 110 -15.27 36.64 -53.12
CA PHE A 110 -14.90 35.68 -52.09
C PHE A 110 -13.59 36.06 -51.40
N GLU A 111 -12.54 36.36 -52.16
CA GLU A 111 -11.25 36.76 -51.60
C GLU A 111 -11.31 38.10 -50.85
N GLN A 112 -12.13 39.05 -51.31
CA GLN A 112 -12.38 40.31 -50.60
C GLN A 112 -13.09 40.09 -49.25
N LEU A 113 -14.18 39.31 -49.24
CA LEU A 113 -14.92 38.98 -48.03
C LEU A 113 -14.08 38.16 -47.05
N LYS A 114 -13.34 37.17 -47.54
CA LYS A 114 -12.42 36.37 -46.75
C LYS A 114 -11.38 37.24 -46.04
N LYS A 115 -10.77 38.19 -46.75
CA LYS A 115 -9.80 39.12 -46.14
C LYS A 115 -10.46 40.02 -45.09
N LYS A 116 -11.65 40.56 -45.38
CA LYS A 116 -12.42 41.41 -44.45
C LYS A 116 -12.75 40.65 -43.14
N LEU A 117 -13.33 39.46 -43.25
CA LEU A 117 -13.77 38.65 -42.12
C LEU A 117 -12.60 38.05 -41.33
N SER A 118 -11.52 37.68 -42.03
CA SER A 118 -10.27 37.24 -41.39
C SER A 118 -9.65 38.38 -40.57
N ALA A 119 -9.60 39.60 -41.09
CA ALA A 119 -9.11 40.77 -40.35
C ALA A 119 -9.97 41.09 -39.12
N ALA A 120 -11.27 40.78 -39.16
CA ALA A 120 -12.18 40.89 -38.03
C ALA A 120 -12.10 39.70 -37.03
N GLY A 121 -11.30 38.67 -37.32
CA GLY A 121 -11.04 37.54 -36.42
C GLY A 121 -12.09 36.42 -36.45
N TYR A 122 -13.04 36.44 -37.38
CA TYR A 122 -14.13 35.44 -37.45
C TYR A 122 -13.63 34.00 -37.63
N PHE A 123 -12.44 33.82 -38.20
CA PHE A 123 -11.87 32.49 -38.48
C PHE A 123 -10.85 32.03 -37.42
N ASP A 124 -10.62 32.82 -36.37
CA ASP A 124 -9.64 32.47 -35.34
C ASP A 124 -10.08 31.23 -34.55
N ASN A 125 -9.17 30.27 -34.40
CA ASN A 125 -9.44 29.01 -33.71
C ASN A 125 -9.84 29.18 -32.23
N ARG A 126 -9.53 30.35 -31.62
CA ARG A 126 -9.90 30.68 -30.22
C ARG A 126 -11.41 30.87 -30.01
N HIS A 127 -12.16 31.13 -31.07
CA HIS A 127 -13.61 31.33 -31.01
C HIS A 127 -14.39 30.03 -31.26
N LYS A 128 -13.71 28.99 -31.73
CA LYS A 128 -14.35 27.72 -32.09
C LYS A 128 -14.70 26.89 -30.85
N GLN A 129 -15.91 26.37 -30.81
CA GLN A 129 -16.46 25.56 -29.73
C GLN A 129 -16.07 24.08 -29.90
N PRO A 130 -15.70 23.37 -28.81
CA PRO A 130 -15.43 21.94 -28.89
C PRO A 130 -16.72 21.15 -29.11
N LEU A 131 -16.66 20.12 -29.95
CA LEU A 131 -17.80 19.22 -30.15
C LEU A 131 -18.07 18.37 -28.90
N PRO A 132 -19.35 18.17 -28.51
CA PRO A 132 -19.71 17.27 -27.42
C PRO A 132 -19.28 15.83 -27.73
N ARG A 133 -18.74 15.14 -26.71
CA ARG A 133 -18.32 13.74 -26.86
C ARG A 133 -19.50 12.78 -27.01
N PHE A 134 -20.61 13.08 -26.35
CA PHE A 134 -21.86 12.34 -26.44
C PHE A 134 -22.97 13.33 -26.79
N VAL A 135 -23.60 13.08 -27.93
CA VAL A 135 -24.65 13.92 -28.48
C VAL A 135 -25.96 13.16 -28.35
N GLN A 136 -26.99 13.81 -27.81
CA GLN A 136 -28.34 13.28 -27.71
C GLN A 136 -29.21 13.78 -28.86
N LYS A 137 -29.07 15.05 -29.25
CA LYS A 137 -29.88 15.64 -30.32
C LYS A 137 -29.08 16.56 -31.25
N ILE A 138 -29.20 16.30 -32.55
CA ILE A 138 -28.51 17.03 -33.62
C ILE A 138 -29.53 17.80 -34.46
N GLY A 139 -29.31 19.10 -34.64
CA GLY A 139 -30.02 19.89 -35.63
C GLY A 139 -29.36 19.76 -36.99
N ILE A 140 -30.12 19.46 -38.04
CA ILE A 140 -29.61 19.35 -39.41
C ILE A 140 -30.25 20.45 -40.26
N ILE A 141 -29.44 21.35 -40.79
CA ILE A 141 -29.86 22.46 -41.63
C ILE A 141 -29.45 22.12 -43.07
N THR A 142 -30.40 21.56 -43.82
CA THR A 142 -30.20 21.14 -45.21
C THR A 142 -31.53 21.00 -45.95
N SER A 143 -31.48 20.72 -47.26
CA SER A 143 -32.68 20.47 -48.05
C SER A 143 -33.39 19.18 -47.61
N PRO A 144 -34.73 19.16 -47.50
CA PRO A 144 -35.47 17.97 -47.09
C PRO A 144 -35.42 16.83 -48.12
N SER A 145 -35.17 17.17 -49.39
CA SER A 145 -35.04 16.25 -50.51
C SER A 145 -33.59 16.23 -51.01
N GLY A 146 -32.78 15.27 -50.54
CA GLY A 146 -31.38 15.14 -50.98
C GLY A 146 -30.69 13.88 -50.48
N ALA A 147 -29.58 13.52 -51.13
CA ALA A 147 -28.70 12.44 -50.67
C ALA A 147 -28.04 12.79 -49.32
N VAL A 148 -27.71 14.06 -49.12
CA VAL A 148 -27.06 14.61 -47.90
C VAL A 148 -27.75 14.18 -46.62
N ILE A 149 -29.07 14.44 -46.50
CA ILE A 149 -29.83 14.10 -45.29
C ILE A 149 -29.89 12.59 -45.06
N ARG A 150 -29.98 11.79 -46.13
CA ARG A 150 -29.99 10.32 -46.04
C ARG A 150 -28.64 9.78 -45.59
N ASP A 151 -27.54 10.35 -46.09
CA ASP A 151 -26.18 9.97 -45.72
C ASP A 151 -25.90 10.28 -44.24
N ILE A 152 -26.33 11.45 -43.77
CA ILE A 152 -26.23 11.83 -42.35
C ILE A 152 -27.03 10.87 -41.48
N ILE A 153 -28.32 10.64 -41.81
CA ILE A 153 -29.19 9.73 -41.05
C ILE A 153 -28.61 8.31 -40.99
N THR A 154 -28.18 7.78 -42.13
CA THR A 154 -27.65 6.40 -42.23
C THR A 154 -26.36 6.25 -41.45
N THR A 155 -25.46 7.24 -41.55
CA THR A 155 -24.17 7.22 -40.86
C THR A 155 -24.35 7.30 -39.35
N ILE A 156 -25.17 8.24 -38.86
CA ILE A 156 -25.44 8.40 -37.43
C ILE A 156 -26.15 7.16 -36.88
N SER A 157 -27.18 6.65 -37.57
CA SER A 157 -27.92 5.46 -37.12
C SER A 157 -27.01 4.23 -37.00
N ARG A 158 -26.05 4.06 -37.92
CA ARG A 158 -25.07 2.97 -37.87
C ARG A 158 -24.07 3.12 -36.72
N ARG A 159 -23.59 4.35 -36.47
CA ARG A 159 -22.57 4.62 -35.44
C ARG A 159 -23.15 4.67 -34.03
N PHE A 160 -24.29 5.33 -33.87
CA PHE A 160 -24.96 5.56 -32.60
C PHE A 160 -26.47 5.79 -32.78
N ALA A 161 -27.26 4.71 -32.79
CA ALA A 161 -28.71 4.76 -33.01
C ALA A 161 -29.54 5.51 -31.94
N GLY A 162 -28.92 5.93 -30.83
CA GLY A 162 -29.60 6.67 -29.76
C GLY A 162 -29.64 8.18 -29.94
N VAL A 163 -29.11 8.72 -31.04
CA VAL A 163 -29.12 10.16 -31.32
C VAL A 163 -30.39 10.56 -32.05
N GLU A 164 -31.11 11.54 -31.51
CA GLU A 164 -32.26 12.17 -32.15
C GLU A 164 -31.80 13.17 -33.22
N LEU A 165 -32.42 13.13 -34.40
CA LEU A 165 -32.11 14.02 -35.51
C LEU A 165 -33.30 14.94 -35.77
N LEU A 166 -33.07 16.24 -35.70
CA LEU A 166 -34.08 17.25 -36.00
C LEU A 166 -33.71 17.98 -37.28
N LEU A 167 -34.49 17.76 -38.34
CA LEU A 167 -34.30 18.45 -39.61
C LEU A 167 -34.95 19.83 -39.57
N PHE A 168 -34.17 20.84 -39.94
CA PHE A 168 -34.62 22.19 -40.28
C PHE A 168 -34.59 22.31 -41.82
N PRO A 169 -35.74 22.11 -42.50
CA PRO A 169 -35.79 22.17 -43.96
C PRO A 169 -35.36 23.56 -44.43
N THR A 170 -34.30 23.60 -45.22
CA THR A 170 -33.67 24.86 -45.63
C THR A 170 -33.37 24.82 -47.12
N LYS A 171 -33.68 25.90 -47.84
CA LYS A 171 -33.12 26.13 -49.18
C LYS A 171 -31.62 26.37 -49.10
N VAL A 172 -30.86 25.51 -49.76
CA VAL A 172 -29.40 25.52 -49.73
C VAL A 172 -28.77 26.12 -51.00
N GLN A 173 -29.59 26.57 -51.96
CA GLN A 173 -29.14 27.17 -53.22
C GLN A 173 -30.18 28.15 -53.78
N GLY A 174 -29.72 29.07 -54.62
CA GLY A 174 -30.57 30.06 -55.28
C GLY A 174 -30.92 31.26 -54.41
N LYS A 175 -31.70 32.18 -54.98
CA LYS A 175 -32.07 33.45 -54.32
C LYS A 175 -32.91 33.20 -53.06
N GLY A 176 -32.53 33.81 -51.94
CA GLY A 176 -33.20 33.65 -50.65
C GLY A 176 -32.64 32.52 -49.77
N ALA A 177 -31.63 31.77 -50.24
CA ALA A 177 -31.06 30.64 -49.49
C ALA A 177 -30.28 31.10 -48.25
N ALA A 178 -29.50 32.17 -48.37
CA ALA A 178 -28.69 32.69 -47.25
C ALA A 178 -29.58 33.16 -46.08
N GLU A 179 -30.67 33.87 -46.37
CA GLU A 179 -31.63 34.32 -45.36
C GLU A 179 -32.36 33.15 -44.70
N GLU A 180 -32.69 32.09 -45.46
CA GLU A 180 -33.34 30.89 -44.94
C GLU A 180 -32.39 30.08 -44.04
N ILE A 181 -31.10 29.97 -44.40
CA ILE A 181 -30.05 29.37 -43.56
C ILE A 181 -29.93 30.13 -42.23
N VAL A 182 -29.83 31.46 -42.28
CA VAL A 182 -29.72 32.30 -41.07
C VAL A 182 -30.95 32.14 -40.18
N ALA A 183 -32.16 32.15 -40.76
CA ALA A 183 -33.40 31.98 -40.01
C ALA A 183 -33.46 30.64 -39.28
N ASN A 184 -33.05 29.54 -39.94
CA ASN A 184 -33.04 28.22 -39.34
C ASN A 184 -31.92 28.03 -38.30
N ILE A 185 -30.74 28.64 -38.49
CA ILE A 185 -29.71 28.70 -37.44
C ILE A 185 -30.25 29.42 -36.21
N ALA A 186 -30.92 30.56 -36.39
CA ALA A 186 -31.51 31.32 -35.28
C ALA A 186 -32.61 30.51 -34.57
N LEU A 187 -33.48 29.85 -35.32
CA LEU A 187 -34.54 28.99 -34.76
C LEU A 187 -33.94 27.82 -33.97
N ALA A 188 -32.93 27.14 -34.51
CA ALA A 188 -32.26 26.05 -33.82
C ALA A 188 -31.58 26.51 -32.52
N ASN A 189 -30.98 27.70 -32.51
CA ASN A 189 -30.37 28.27 -31.30
C ASN A 189 -31.37 28.60 -30.18
N GLN A 190 -32.66 28.80 -30.50
CA GLN A 190 -33.71 28.98 -29.50
C GLN A 190 -34.08 27.69 -28.76
N MET A 191 -33.80 26.53 -29.36
CA MET A 191 -34.03 25.23 -28.73
C MET A 191 -32.93 24.94 -27.69
N LYS A 192 -33.34 24.48 -26.51
CA LYS A 192 -32.41 24.21 -25.39
C LYS A 192 -31.87 22.78 -25.37
N ASP A 193 -32.52 21.88 -26.08
CA ASP A 193 -32.26 20.44 -26.10
C ASP A 193 -31.44 19.98 -27.31
N LEU A 194 -30.96 20.90 -28.15
CA LEU A 194 -29.97 20.61 -29.20
C LEU A 194 -28.55 20.72 -28.64
N ASP A 195 -27.69 19.78 -29.04
CA ASP A 195 -26.29 19.74 -28.62
C ASP A 195 -25.34 20.32 -29.68
N LEU A 196 -25.66 20.16 -30.97
CA LEU A 196 -24.89 20.69 -32.10
C LEU A 196 -25.74 20.85 -33.36
N LEU A 197 -25.21 21.59 -34.34
CA LEU A 197 -25.78 21.76 -35.67
C LEU A 197 -24.88 21.19 -36.76
N ILE A 198 -25.49 20.57 -37.77
CA ILE A 198 -24.84 20.23 -39.04
C ILE A 198 -25.48 21.11 -40.11
N VAL A 199 -24.68 21.97 -40.71
CA VAL A 199 -25.07 22.80 -41.85
C VAL A 199 -24.44 22.19 -43.09
N GLY A 200 -25.25 21.76 -44.04
CA GLY A 200 -24.72 20.93 -45.12
C GLY A 200 -25.46 21.05 -46.44
N ARG A 201 -24.71 20.85 -47.52
CA ARG A 201 -25.21 20.73 -48.88
C ARG A 201 -24.43 19.64 -49.62
N GLY A 202 -24.98 19.13 -50.71
CA GLY A 202 -24.27 18.24 -51.62
C GLY A 202 -23.27 19.00 -52.49
N GLY A 203 -22.66 18.30 -53.45
CA GLY A 203 -21.84 18.93 -54.48
C GLY A 203 -22.63 19.94 -55.33
N GLY A 204 -21.92 20.89 -55.92
CA GLY A 204 -22.50 21.92 -56.78
C GLY A 204 -21.41 22.85 -57.32
N SER A 205 -21.78 23.70 -58.27
CA SER A 205 -20.88 24.76 -58.75
C SER A 205 -20.59 25.82 -57.66
N ILE A 206 -19.63 26.70 -57.88
CA ILE A 206 -19.36 27.84 -56.96
C ILE A 206 -20.59 28.74 -56.81
N GLU A 207 -21.34 28.97 -57.89
CA GLU A 207 -22.55 29.79 -57.91
C GLU A 207 -23.64 29.21 -57.01
N ASP A 208 -23.76 27.90 -57.11
CA ASP A 208 -24.63 27.04 -56.33
C ASP A 208 -24.32 27.13 -54.82
N LEU A 209 -23.02 27.16 -54.45
CA LEU A 209 -22.54 27.22 -53.07
C LEU A 209 -22.49 28.65 -52.50
N TRP A 210 -22.78 29.66 -53.31
CA TRP A 210 -22.53 31.07 -52.97
C TRP A 210 -23.30 31.53 -51.73
N ALA A 211 -24.49 30.99 -51.47
CA ALA A 211 -25.28 31.30 -50.28
C ALA A 211 -24.49 31.10 -48.97
N PHE A 212 -23.52 30.18 -48.94
CA PHE A 212 -22.67 29.90 -47.78
C PHE A 212 -21.44 30.82 -47.68
N ASN A 213 -21.20 31.66 -48.69
CA ASN A 213 -20.16 32.70 -48.70
C ASN A 213 -20.72 34.08 -48.31
N GLU A 214 -22.03 34.22 -48.14
CA GLU A 214 -22.63 35.49 -47.74
C GLU A 214 -22.27 35.84 -46.29
N GLU A 215 -21.99 37.13 -46.06
CA GLU A 215 -21.55 37.65 -44.75
C GLU A 215 -22.56 37.32 -43.64
N ILE A 216 -23.87 37.38 -43.93
CA ILE A 216 -24.93 37.07 -42.97
C ILE A 216 -24.89 35.63 -42.47
N VAL A 217 -24.48 34.67 -43.31
CA VAL A 217 -24.38 33.25 -42.92
C VAL A 217 -23.14 33.06 -42.05
N VAL A 218 -22.03 33.72 -42.38
CA VAL A 218 -20.82 33.69 -41.56
C VAL A 218 -21.08 34.24 -40.16
N GLU A 219 -21.75 35.39 -40.07
CA GLU A 219 -22.13 35.99 -38.79
C GLU A 219 -23.07 35.09 -37.99
N ALA A 220 -24.05 34.45 -38.63
CA ALA A 220 -24.98 33.55 -37.95
C ALA A 220 -24.29 32.29 -37.40
N ILE A 221 -23.34 31.72 -38.14
CA ILE A 221 -22.56 30.56 -37.66
C ILE A 221 -21.66 31.00 -36.49
N PHE A 222 -20.95 32.13 -36.63
CA PHE A 222 -20.09 32.65 -35.57
C PHE A 222 -20.84 32.97 -34.27
N ALA A 223 -22.04 33.53 -34.39
CA ALA A 223 -22.89 33.89 -33.25
C ALA A 223 -23.69 32.70 -32.69
N SER A 224 -23.57 31.51 -33.28
CA SER A 224 -24.31 30.33 -32.84
C SER A 224 -23.89 29.91 -31.44
N ARG A 225 -24.87 29.69 -30.56
CA ARG A 225 -24.68 29.08 -29.23
C ARG A 225 -24.32 27.60 -29.34
N LEU A 226 -24.82 26.94 -30.39
CA LEU A 226 -24.57 25.53 -30.66
C LEU A 226 -23.32 25.38 -31.52
N PRO A 227 -22.43 24.41 -31.21
CA PRO A 227 -21.33 24.07 -32.09
C PRO A 227 -21.84 23.68 -33.49
N VAL A 228 -21.23 24.22 -34.53
CA VAL A 228 -21.64 24.05 -35.93
C VAL A 228 -20.59 23.24 -36.69
N ILE A 229 -21.04 22.16 -37.32
CA ILE A 229 -20.27 21.38 -38.29
C ILE A 229 -20.72 21.79 -39.69
N SER A 230 -19.81 22.35 -40.48
CA SER A 230 -20.08 22.64 -41.89
C SER A 230 -19.73 21.43 -42.76
N SER A 231 -20.63 21.06 -43.66
CA SER A 231 -20.46 19.99 -44.64
C SER A 231 -20.91 20.44 -46.03
N VAL A 232 -20.43 21.61 -46.45
CA VAL A 232 -20.86 22.30 -47.68
C VAL A 232 -19.83 22.12 -48.79
N GLY A 233 -18.55 22.43 -48.51
CA GLY A 233 -17.46 22.33 -49.48
C GLY A 233 -16.84 20.93 -49.58
N HIS A 234 -16.39 20.57 -50.79
CA HIS A 234 -15.49 19.42 -50.99
C HIS A 234 -14.03 19.83 -50.69
N GLU A 235 -13.04 18.97 -50.94
CA GLU A 235 -11.63 19.29 -50.71
C GLU A 235 -11.17 20.54 -51.49
N THR A 236 -11.71 20.76 -52.69
CA THR A 236 -11.35 21.85 -53.61
C THR A 236 -12.16 23.14 -53.45
N ASP A 237 -13.38 23.05 -52.92
CA ASP A 237 -14.38 24.13 -52.99
C ASP A 237 -14.80 24.59 -51.58
N VAL A 238 -13.85 25.19 -50.84
CA VAL A 238 -14.06 25.63 -49.46
C VAL A 238 -14.84 26.94 -49.40
N THR A 239 -15.92 26.95 -48.62
CA THR A 239 -16.77 28.14 -48.42
C THR A 239 -16.38 28.95 -47.18
N LEU A 240 -16.84 30.19 -47.06
CA LEU A 240 -16.62 30.99 -45.85
C LEU A 240 -17.33 30.39 -44.63
N ALA A 241 -18.49 29.76 -44.82
CA ALA A 241 -19.15 28.94 -43.79
C ALA A 241 -18.23 27.84 -43.24
N ASP A 242 -17.44 27.18 -44.10
CA ASP A 242 -16.48 26.15 -43.67
C ASP A 242 -15.33 26.73 -42.83
N PHE A 243 -14.92 27.98 -43.09
CA PHE A 243 -13.86 28.64 -42.32
C PHE A 243 -14.32 29.05 -40.93
N VAL A 244 -15.55 29.57 -40.80
CA VAL A 244 -16.11 30.04 -39.54
C VAL A 244 -16.66 28.93 -38.67
N ALA A 245 -17.13 27.83 -39.25
CA ALA A 245 -17.65 26.69 -38.51
C ALA A 245 -16.64 26.13 -37.50
N ASP A 246 -17.15 25.60 -36.40
CA ASP A 246 -16.34 25.02 -35.33
C ASP A 246 -15.55 23.80 -35.82
N GLN A 247 -16.18 23.02 -36.69
CA GLN A 247 -15.54 21.93 -37.43
C GLN A 247 -15.98 21.91 -38.87
N ARG A 248 -15.03 21.61 -39.77
CA ARG A 248 -15.28 21.39 -41.19
C ARG A 248 -15.26 19.90 -41.49
N ALA A 249 -16.25 19.45 -42.24
CA ALA A 249 -16.29 18.14 -42.86
C ALA A 249 -16.32 18.29 -44.39
N ALA A 250 -15.46 17.55 -45.10
CA ALA A 250 -15.44 17.56 -46.57
C ALA A 250 -16.67 16.87 -47.20
N THR A 251 -17.40 16.07 -46.42
CA THR A 251 -18.59 15.35 -46.87
C THR A 251 -19.66 15.30 -45.78
N PRO A 252 -20.94 15.13 -46.15
CA PRO A 252 -22.02 14.90 -45.18
C PRO A 252 -21.78 13.68 -44.28
N THR A 253 -21.17 12.63 -44.82
CA THR A 253 -20.77 11.44 -44.06
C THR A 253 -19.72 11.77 -43.01
N ALA A 254 -18.67 12.51 -43.38
CA ALA A 254 -17.64 12.95 -42.42
C ALA A 254 -18.24 13.86 -41.33
N ALA A 255 -19.24 14.69 -41.68
CA ALA A 255 -19.94 15.52 -40.70
C ALA A 255 -20.67 14.68 -39.65
N ALA A 256 -21.36 13.62 -40.10
CA ALA A 256 -21.99 12.65 -39.22
C ALA A 256 -20.98 11.90 -38.33
N GLU A 257 -19.78 11.61 -38.84
CA GLU A 257 -18.70 10.99 -38.04
C GLU A 257 -18.14 11.94 -36.97
N LEU A 258 -17.92 13.20 -37.33
CA LEU A 258 -17.50 14.23 -36.37
C LEU A 258 -18.56 14.48 -35.30
N ALA A 259 -19.84 14.45 -35.67
CA ALA A 259 -20.96 14.56 -34.73
C ALA A 259 -21.12 13.32 -33.82
N THR A 260 -20.56 12.16 -34.21
CA THR A 260 -20.62 10.91 -33.45
C THR A 260 -19.21 10.33 -33.21
N PRO A 261 -18.38 11.02 -32.40
CA PRO A 261 -16.98 10.65 -32.19
C PRO A 261 -16.84 9.32 -31.44
N VAL A 262 -17.81 8.98 -30.59
CA VAL A 262 -17.87 7.70 -29.87
C VAL A 262 -18.95 6.83 -30.48
N THR A 263 -18.60 5.62 -30.90
CA THR A 263 -19.56 4.65 -31.44
C THR A 263 -20.22 3.82 -30.33
N LYS A 264 -21.36 3.19 -30.65
CA LYS A 264 -22.00 2.21 -29.75
C LYS A 264 -21.04 1.08 -29.37
N ALA A 265 -20.20 0.63 -30.30
CA ALA A 265 -19.23 -0.43 -30.05
C ALA A 265 -18.17 0.00 -29.02
N ASP A 266 -17.70 1.25 -29.09
CA ASP A 266 -16.72 1.79 -28.13
C ASP A 266 -17.29 1.84 -26.71
N VAL A 267 -18.55 2.29 -26.57
CA VAL A 267 -19.23 2.32 -25.27
C VAL A 267 -19.39 0.91 -24.70
N LEU A 268 -19.84 -0.05 -25.51
CA LEU A 268 -20.01 -1.44 -25.09
C LEU A 268 -18.68 -2.09 -24.71
N ALA A 269 -17.64 -1.88 -25.50
CA ALA A 269 -16.30 -2.38 -25.20
C ALA A 269 -15.76 -1.78 -23.88
N GLY A 270 -15.98 -0.48 -23.67
CA GLY A 270 -15.66 0.18 -22.41
C GLY A 270 -16.39 -0.45 -21.22
N LEU A 271 -17.72 -0.61 -21.31
CA LEU A 271 -18.53 -1.21 -20.25
C LEU A 271 -18.06 -2.63 -19.88
N LEU A 272 -17.74 -3.46 -20.88
CA LEU A 272 -17.20 -4.81 -20.65
C LEU A 272 -15.83 -4.80 -19.96
N ASP A 273 -14.96 -3.84 -20.31
CA ASP A 273 -13.67 -3.68 -19.63
C ASP A 273 -13.86 -3.21 -18.17
N TRP A 274 -14.77 -2.28 -17.92
CA TRP A 274 -15.13 -1.84 -16.56
C TRP A 274 -15.70 -2.98 -15.72
N GLU A 275 -16.61 -3.79 -16.28
CA GLU A 275 -17.17 -4.98 -15.64
C GLU A 275 -16.06 -5.98 -15.26
N LYS A 276 -15.16 -6.28 -16.21
CA LYS A 276 -14.03 -7.18 -15.98
C LYS A 276 -13.11 -6.67 -14.87
N ARG A 277 -12.80 -5.36 -14.86
CA ARG A 277 -11.97 -4.73 -13.82
C ARG A 277 -12.63 -4.81 -12.44
N LEU A 278 -13.93 -4.53 -12.37
CA LEU A 278 -14.72 -4.60 -11.13
C LEU A 278 -14.75 -6.04 -10.58
N TYR A 279 -14.98 -7.02 -11.45
CA TYR A 279 -14.95 -8.43 -11.09
C TYR A 279 -13.58 -8.84 -10.51
N GLN A 280 -12.49 -8.49 -11.20
CA GLN A 280 -11.13 -8.80 -10.75
C GLN A 280 -10.73 -8.08 -9.45
N ALA A 281 -11.18 -6.84 -9.26
CA ALA A 281 -10.94 -6.11 -8.00
C ALA A 281 -11.66 -6.80 -6.83
N SER A 282 -12.93 -7.16 -7.04
CA SER A 282 -13.74 -7.87 -6.04
C SER A 282 -13.15 -9.24 -5.69
N GLN A 283 -12.72 -10.00 -6.70
CA GLN A 283 -12.09 -11.31 -6.50
C GLN A 283 -10.77 -11.20 -5.70
N ARG A 284 -9.94 -10.19 -6.00
CA ARG A 284 -8.70 -9.94 -5.24
C ARG A 284 -8.99 -9.59 -3.78
N GLN A 285 -10.00 -8.77 -3.53
CA GLN A 285 -10.41 -8.42 -2.17
C GLN A 285 -10.90 -9.64 -1.40
N LEU A 286 -11.75 -10.48 -2.01
CA LEU A 286 -12.22 -11.73 -1.40
C LEU A 286 -11.05 -12.67 -1.11
N GLN A 287 -10.11 -12.86 -2.04
CA GLN A 287 -8.94 -13.70 -1.82
C GLN A 287 -8.05 -13.19 -0.67
N ALA A 288 -7.86 -11.87 -0.56
CA ALA A 288 -7.09 -11.27 0.53
C ALA A 288 -7.77 -11.49 1.89
N LEU A 289 -9.09 -11.32 1.95
CA LEU A 289 -9.87 -11.56 3.16
C LEU A 289 -9.87 -13.05 3.54
N SER A 290 -10.04 -13.97 2.59
CA SER A 290 -9.97 -15.41 2.83
C SER A 290 -8.60 -15.84 3.35
N LYS A 291 -7.50 -15.34 2.75
CA LYS A 291 -6.14 -15.62 3.25
C LYS A 291 -5.91 -15.07 4.65
N ARG A 292 -6.45 -13.88 4.96
CA ARG A 292 -6.36 -13.29 6.31
C ARG A 292 -7.13 -14.12 7.32
N LEU A 293 -8.33 -14.58 6.97
CA LEU A 293 -9.14 -15.48 7.79
C LEU A 293 -8.41 -16.80 8.03
N GLU A 294 -7.89 -17.43 6.98
CA GLU A 294 -7.12 -18.68 7.08
C GLU A 294 -5.90 -18.52 7.99
N ARG A 295 -5.15 -17.41 7.85
CA ARG A 295 -4.01 -17.10 8.72
C ARG A 295 -4.41 -16.97 10.19
N TRP A 296 -5.57 -16.35 10.48
CA TRP A 296 -6.08 -16.25 11.84
C TRP A 296 -6.52 -17.60 12.38
N GLN A 297 -7.27 -18.39 11.59
CA GLN A 297 -7.66 -19.75 11.96
C GLN A 297 -6.45 -20.65 12.22
N GLN A 298 -5.37 -20.47 11.47
CA GLN A 298 -4.11 -21.19 11.67
C GLN A 298 -3.20 -20.57 12.74
N SER A 299 -3.53 -19.43 13.34
CA SER A 299 -2.69 -18.87 14.40
C SER A 299 -2.69 -19.80 15.62
N VAL A 300 -1.52 -20.00 16.22
CA VAL A 300 -1.35 -20.85 17.41
C VAL A 300 -2.23 -20.37 18.56
N VAL A 301 -2.47 -19.06 18.66
CA VAL A 301 -3.35 -18.45 19.67
C VAL A 301 -4.79 -18.98 19.57
N PHE A 302 -5.31 -19.18 18.34
CA PHE A 302 -6.67 -19.69 18.13
C PHE A 302 -6.73 -21.23 18.12
N ARG A 303 -5.66 -21.91 17.69
CA ARG A 303 -5.60 -23.38 17.69
C ARG A 303 -5.32 -23.99 19.07
N GLN A 304 -4.52 -23.31 19.88
CA GLN A 304 -4.06 -23.78 21.19
C GLN A 304 -4.04 -22.60 22.18
N PRO A 305 -5.20 -22.04 22.53
CA PRO A 305 -5.28 -20.90 23.46
C PRO A 305 -4.66 -21.23 24.82
N GLU A 306 -4.68 -22.49 25.22
CA GLU A 306 -4.13 -23.01 26.47
C GLU A 306 -2.61 -22.79 26.58
N ARG A 307 -1.88 -22.80 25.44
CA ARG A 307 -0.43 -22.52 25.41
C ARG A 307 -0.05 -21.16 25.95
N LEU A 308 -0.97 -20.18 25.92
CA LEU A 308 -0.76 -18.87 26.55
C LEU A 308 -0.56 -19.01 28.07
N TYR A 309 -1.17 -20.03 28.67
CA TYR A 309 -1.18 -20.26 30.11
C TYR A 309 -0.20 -21.34 30.56
N ASP A 310 0.29 -22.20 29.65
CA ASP A 310 1.25 -23.28 29.99
C ASP A 310 2.44 -22.79 30.82
N GLY A 311 3.06 -21.67 30.43
CA GLY A 311 4.18 -21.09 31.18
C GLY A 311 3.80 -20.61 32.58
N TYR A 312 2.59 -20.07 32.74
CA TYR A 312 2.06 -19.66 34.04
C TYR A 312 1.73 -20.88 34.92
N LEU A 313 1.11 -21.91 34.35
CA LEU A 313 0.81 -23.17 35.03
C LEU A 313 2.09 -23.88 35.49
N GLN A 314 3.11 -23.98 34.63
CA GLN A 314 4.42 -24.52 35.00
C GLN A 314 5.07 -23.71 36.12
N ARG A 315 4.98 -22.38 36.09
CA ARG A 315 5.54 -21.52 37.13
C ARG A 315 4.81 -21.70 38.46
N VAL A 316 3.48 -21.81 38.45
CA VAL A 316 2.69 -22.11 39.66
C VAL A 316 3.07 -23.48 40.23
N ALA A 317 3.19 -24.51 39.38
CA ALA A 317 3.63 -25.84 39.80
C ALA A 317 5.04 -25.81 40.41
N TYR A 318 6.01 -25.18 39.74
CA TYR A 318 7.37 -25.01 40.25
C TYR A 318 7.43 -24.29 41.59
N LEU A 319 6.71 -23.18 41.73
CA LEU A 319 6.67 -22.41 42.98
C LEU A 319 6.00 -23.19 44.10
N SER A 320 4.97 -23.98 43.80
CA SER A 320 4.28 -24.83 44.77
C SER A 320 5.21 -25.93 45.29
N THR A 321 5.88 -26.68 44.41
CA THR A 321 6.87 -27.69 44.80
C THR A 321 8.00 -27.08 45.62
N ARG A 322 8.53 -25.94 45.17
CA ARG A 322 9.61 -25.23 45.89
C ARG A 322 9.17 -24.79 47.28
N LEU A 323 7.92 -24.37 47.47
CA LEU A 323 7.36 -24.03 48.77
C LEU A 323 7.32 -25.26 49.68
N THR A 324 6.74 -26.36 49.20
CA THR A 324 6.62 -27.62 49.96
C THR A 324 7.99 -28.14 50.39
N ASP A 325 8.97 -28.22 49.47
CA ASP A 325 10.33 -28.69 49.79
C ASP A 325 11.01 -27.82 50.84
N ARG A 326 10.82 -26.50 50.77
CA ARG A 326 11.39 -25.55 51.73
C ARG A 326 10.73 -25.69 53.10
N MET A 327 9.42 -25.90 53.14
CA MET A 327 8.69 -26.14 54.39
C MET A 327 9.14 -27.46 55.03
N ASP A 328 9.18 -28.55 54.27
CA ASP A 328 9.62 -29.86 54.77
C ASP A 328 11.05 -29.83 55.27
N LYS A 329 11.97 -29.21 54.51
CA LYS A 329 13.34 -29.04 54.95
C LYS A 329 13.42 -28.23 56.24
N ARG A 330 12.61 -27.18 56.39
CA ARG A 330 12.57 -26.37 57.61
C ARG A 330 12.09 -27.20 58.79
N VAL A 331 11.00 -27.97 58.63
CA VAL A 331 10.46 -28.85 59.69
C VAL A 331 11.49 -29.90 60.10
N ARG A 332 12.08 -30.62 59.14
CA ARG A 332 13.12 -31.62 59.41
C ARG A 332 14.33 -31.02 60.12
N THR A 333 14.79 -29.84 59.69
CA THR A 333 15.92 -29.15 60.35
C THR A 333 15.60 -28.83 61.81
N GLN A 334 14.37 -28.37 62.10
CA GLN A 334 13.97 -28.08 63.49
C GLN A 334 13.81 -29.34 64.31
N GLN A 335 13.22 -30.42 63.75
CA GLN A 335 13.14 -31.71 64.42
C GLN A 335 14.53 -32.27 64.74
N GLN A 336 15.47 -32.18 63.81
CA GLN A 336 16.85 -32.62 64.02
C GLN A 336 17.54 -31.79 65.10
N ARG A 337 17.34 -30.45 65.13
CA ARG A 337 17.84 -29.60 66.22
C ARG A 337 17.29 -30.03 67.58
N VAL A 338 15.98 -30.29 67.67
CA VAL A 338 15.36 -30.79 68.90
C VAL A 338 15.96 -32.12 69.32
N GLN A 339 16.11 -33.08 68.39
CA GLN A 339 16.74 -34.37 68.67
C GLN A 339 18.19 -34.22 69.13
N THR A 340 18.99 -33.36 68.49
CA THR A 340 20.38 -33.09 68.91
C THR A 340 20.43 -32.49 70.31
N HIS A 341 19.55 -31.53 70.64
CA HIS A 341 19.47 -30.98 71.99
C HIS A 341 18.99 -32.02 73.02
N GLN A 342 18.04 -32.89 72.68
CA GLN A 342 17.61 -34.01 73.52
C GLN A 342 18.74 -35.01 73.76
N GLN A 343 19.47 -35.40 72.71
CA GLN A 343 20.63 -36.28 72.83
C GLN A 343 21.76 -35.63 73.65
N GLY A 344 22.01 -34.34 73.48
CA GLY A 344 22.94 -33.58 74.32
C GLY A 344 22.53 -33.54 75.78
N LEU A 345 21.23 -33.41 76.07
CA LEU A 345 20.71 -33.48 77.43
C LEU A 345 20.85 -34.88 78.04
N LEU A 346 20.56 -35.93 77.26
CA LEU A 346 20.70 -37.33 77.69
C LEU A 346 22.18 -37.71 77.89
N SER A 347 23.09 -37.23 77.05
CA SER A 347 24.52 -37.54 77.12
C SER A 347 25.22 -36.94 78.32
N LEU A 348 24.68 -35.85 78.90
CA LEU A 348 25.15 -35.33 80.18
C LEU A 348 25.00 -36.37 81.31
N GLY A 349 24.06 -37.32 81.15
CA GLY A 349 23.89 -38.47 82.04
C GLY A 349 23.64 -38.08 83.49
N LEU A 350 23.03 -36.91 83.72
CA LEU A 350 22.89 -36.31 85.04
C LEU A 350 22.23 -37.27 86.05
N PRO A 351 21.14 -37.99 85.73
CA PRO A 351 20.54 -38.93 86.68
C PRO A 351 21.49 -40.07 87.07
N VAL A 352 22.24 -40.62 86.11
CA VAL A 352 23.20 -41.71 86.34
C VAL A 352 24.41 -41.21 87.14
N LYS A 353 24.90 -40.00 86.86
CA LYS A 353 25.96 -39.37 87.64
C LYS A 353 25.49 -39.09 89.07
N ILE A 354 24.30 -38.53 89.25
CA ILE A 354 23.72 -38.27 90.57
C ILE A 354 23.59 -39.57 91.36
N GLN A 355 23.03 -40.62 90.75
CA GLN A 355 22.91 -41.93 91.39
C GLN A 355 24.28 -42.51 91.78
N SER A 356 25.25 -42.50 90.87
CA SER A 356 26.59 -43.03 91.18
C SER A 356 27.32 -42.24 92.26
N TYR A 357 27.13 -40.91 92.34
CA TYR A 357 27.65 -40.11 93.45
C TYR A 357 26.92 -40.41 94.77
N GLN A 358 25.59 -40.59 94.75
CA GLN A 358 24.83 -41.00 95.94
C GLN A 358 25.28 -42.37 96.46
N ASP A 359 25.44 -43.34 95.56
CA ASP A 359 25.92 -44.69 95.91
C ASP A 359 27.35 -44.62 96.48
N LYS A 360 28.21 -43.78 95.90
CA LYS A 360 29.58 -43.58 96.37
C LYS A 360 29.62 -42.94 97.75
N ILE A 361 28.75 -41.97 98.03
CA ILE A 361 28.59 -41.39 99.37
C ILE A 361 28.16 -42.49 100.36
N GLY A 362 27.12 -43.26 100.06
CA GLY A 362 26.67 -44.34 100.94
C GLY A 362 27.69 -45.48 101.13
N GLN A 363 28.57 -45.73 100.16
CA GLN A 363 29.71 -46.64 100.33
C GLN A 363 30.77 -46.05 101.27
N LEU A 364 31.16 -44.79 101.05
CA LEU A 364 32.15 -44.11 101.88
C LEU A 364 31.68 -43.95 103.33
N GLU A 365 30.40 -43.68 103.56
CA GLU A 365 29.80 -43.64 104.90
C GLU A 365 29.88 -45.00 105.60
N ARG A 366 29.53 -46.09 104.92
CA ARG A 366 29.66 -47.45 105.48
C ARG A 366 31.11 -47.81 105.80
N LEU A 367 32.04 -47.49 104.90
CA LEU A 367 33.47 -47.70 105.13
C LEU A 367 33.95 -46.89 106.34
N LEU A 368 33.59 -45.60 106.42
CA LEU A 368 33.91 -44.73 107.55
C LEU A 368 33.41 -45.33 108.86
N LEU A 369 32.13 -45.69 108.95
CA LEU A 369 31.53 -46.29 110.14
C LEU A 369 32.22 -47.60 110.54
N SER A 370 32.49 -48.48 109.57
CA SER A 370 33.17 -49.76 109.83
C SER A 370 34.62 -49.57 110.29
N HIS A 371 35.37 -48.64 109.70
CA HIS A 371 36.74 -48.32 110.11
C HIS A 371 36.76 -47.68 111.49
N MET A 372 35.81 -46.77 111.77
CA MET A 372 35.65 -46.18 113.10
C MET A 372 35.32 -47.22 114.16
N ALA A 373 34.39 -48.13 113.88
CA ALA A 373 34.05 -49.23 114.80
C ALA A 373 35.25 -50.14 115.07
N ASN A 374 35.93 -50.60 114.02
CA ASN A 374 37.14 -51.41 114.15
C ASN A 374 38.26 -50.69 114.91
N GLN A 375 38.44 -49.38 114.68
CA GLN A 375 39.44 -48.59 115.38
C GLN A 375 39.07 -48.42 116.86
N TYR A 376 37.79 -48.19 117.17
CA TYR A 376 37.29 -48.15 118.53
C TYR A 376 37.53 -49.47 119.26
N ASP A 377 37.12 -50.60 118.67
CA ASP A 377 37.29 -51.94 119.25
C ASP A 377 38.77 -52.30 119.47
N ARG A 378 39.65 -51.89 118.56
CA ARG A 378 41.11 -52.03 118.73
C ARG A 378 41.63 -51.23 119.91
N GLN A 379 41.17 -49.98 120.10
CA GLN A 379 41.60 -49.16 121.23
C GLN A 379 41.06 -49.71 122.56
N VAL A 380 39.80 -50.17 122.58
CA VAL A 380 39.20 -50.84 123.75
C VAL A 380 39.95 -52.12 124.10
N SER A 381 40.25 -52.97 123.12
CA SER A 381 41.03 -54.19 123.34
C SER A 381 42.44 -53.91 123.84
N ARG A 382 43.09 -52.84 123.32
CA ARG A 382 44.41 -52.39 123.79
C ARG A 382 44.35 -51.91 125.24
N PHE A 383 43.30 -51.17 125.60
CA PHE A 383 43.05 -50.72 126.96
C PHE A 383 42.86 -51.90 127.92
N HIS A 384 42.01 -52.87 127.58
CA HIS A 384 41.82 -54.08 128.41
C HIS A 384 43.12 -54.87 128.59
N LYS A 385 43.91 -55.09 127.53
CA LYS A 385 45.21 -55.76 127.65
C LYS A 385 46.17 -55.02 128.58
N ALA A 386 46.21 -53.69 128.50
CA ALA A 386 47.04 -52.88 129.40
C ALA A 386 46.56 -52.96 130.85
N GLN A 387 45.24 -52.99 131.06
CA GLN A 387 44.63 -53.17 132.38
C GLN A 387 44.96 -54.56 132.98
N ASP A 388 44.81 -55.63 132.20
CA ASP A 388 45.12 -57.00 132.65
C ASP A 388 46.61 -57.16 132.99
N ALA A 389 47.50 -56.57 132.17
CA ALA A 389 48.94 -56.57 132.44
C ALA A 389 49.28 -55.85 133.74
N LEU A 390 48.62 -54.71 134.02
CA LEU A 390 48.79 -53.98 135.28
C LEU A 390 48.32 -54.81 136.47
N LEU A 391 47.17 -55.49 136.36
CA LEU A 391 46.63 -56.34 137.42
C LEU A 391 47.50 -57.58 137.69
N ALA A 392 48.21 -58.10 136.69
CA ALA A 392 49.10 -59.25 136.85
C ALA A 392 50.41 -58.91 137.58
N LEU A 393 50.82 -57.63 137.58
CA LEU A 393 52.02 -57.13 138.27
C LEU A 393 51.77 -56.79 139.75
N ASP A 394 50.53 -56.89 140.23
CA ASP A 394 50.16 -56.62 141.62
C ASP A 394 50.48 -57.83 142.51
N THR A 395 51.58 -57.73 143.26
CA THR A 395 52.12 -58.80 144.11
C THR A 395 51.23 -59.15 145.30
N GLN A 396 50.29 -58.29 145.70
CA GLN A 396 49.36 -58.58 146.80
C GLN A 396 48.38 -59.72 146.46
N LYS A 397 48.04 -59.89 145.18
CA LYS A 397 47.11 -60.96 144.73
C LYS A 397 47.73 -62.36 144.75
N ILE A 398 49.05 -62.49 144.84
CA ILE A 398 49.72 -63.80 144.95
C ILE A 398 49.49 -64.39 146.36
N VAL A 399 49.47 -63.55 147.39
CA VAL A 399 49.20 -63.93 148.79
C VAL A 399 47.71 -64.27 149.00
N GLU A 400 46.79 -63.57 148.32
CA GLU A 400 45.34 -63.88 148.37
C GLU A 400 44.99 -65.26 147.81
N ARG A 401 45.80 -65.80 146.89
CA ARG A 401 45.61 -67.12 146.26
C ARG A 401 46.07 -68.30 147.13
N GLY A 402 46.50 -68.05 148.37
CA GLY A 402 46.79 -69.09 149.36
C GLY A 402 48.22 -69.61 149.36
N TYR A 403 49.14 -68.94 148.66
CA TYR A 403 50.58 -69.23 148.72
C TYR A 403 51.24 -68.43 149.86
N ALA A 404 52.07 -69.09 150.67
CA ALA A 404 52.83 -68.45 151.74
C ALA A 404 54.17 -67.92 151.21
N LEU A 405 54.56 -66.73 151.67
CA LEU A 405 55.81 -66.07 151.29
C LEU A 405 56.85 -66.32 152.38
N VAL A 406 57.94 -67.00 152.04
CA VAL A 406 59.03 -67.32 152.98
C VAL A 406 60.07 -66.19 152.96
N GLN A 407 60.39 -65.62 154.11
CA GLN A 407 61.38 -64.55 154.25
C GLN A 407 62.44 -64.90 155.30
N LYS A 408 63.66 -64.39 155.09
CA LYS A 408 64.76 -64.40 156.08
C LYS A 408 65.40 -63.01 156.08
N ASN A 409 65.41 -62.33 157.23
CA ASN A 409 65.91 -60.95 157.38
C ASN A 409 65.31 -59.95 156.35
N GLN A 410 63.99 -59.93 156.19
CA GLN A 410 63.24 -59.08 155.23
C GLN A 410 63.50 -59.33 153.73
N ALA A 411 64.28 -60.36 153.36
CA ALA A 411 64.45 -60.78 151.98
C ALA A 411 63.61 -62.04 151.67
N ILE A 412 62.93 -62.04 150.53
CA ILE A 412 62.13 -63.18 150.04
C ILE A 412 63.07 -64.27 149.56
N LEU A 413 62.87 -65.49 150.06
CA LEU A 413 63.61 -66.66 149.63
C LEU A 413 62.82 -67.42 148.58
N ASP A 414 63.42 -67.63 147.41
CA ASP A 414 62.88 -68.39 146.29
C ASP A 414 63.44 -69.83 146.22
N SER A 415 64.49 -70.12 146.98
CA SER A 415 65.23 -71.38 146.90
C SER A 415 65.71 -71.88 148.26
N VAL A 416 65.69 -73.20 148.42
CA VAL A 416 66.05 -73.91 149.66
C VAL A 416 67.59 -73.97 149.87
N ALA A 417 68.38 -73.61 148.86
CA ALA A 417 69.85 -73.75 148.87
C ALA A 417 70.58 -72.87 149.89
N GLY A 418 69.92 -71.82 150.42
CA GLY A 418 70.49 -70.89 151.40
C GLY A 418 70.10 -71.15 152.85
N ILE A 419 69.32 -72.20 153.12
CA ILE A 419 68.71 -72.46 154.43
C ILE A 419 69.53 -73.53 155.17
N LYS A 420 69.95 -73.24 156.41
CA LYS A 420 70.69 -74.19 157.25
C LYS A 420 69.82 -74.72 158.39
N PRO A 421 70.06 -75.97 158.85
CA PRO A 421 69.40 -76.48 160.06
C PRO A 421 69.73 -75.60 161.27
N GLY A 422 68.70 -75.12 161.99
CA GLY A 422 68.78 -74.18 163.12
C GLY A 422 68.51 -72.71 162.78
N ASP A 423 68.23 -72.37 161.50
CA ASP A 423 67.83 -71.01 161.12
C ASP A 423 66.36 -70.72 161.45
N ASN A 424 66.07 -69.49 161.93
CA ASN A 424 64.71 -68.95 162.04
C ASN A 424 64.27 -68.31 160.71
N LEU A 425 63.08 -68.69 160.24
CA LEU A 425 62.43 -68.16 159.03
C LEU A 425 61.08 -67.55 159.37
N GLU A 426 60.67 -66.53 158.62
CA GLU A 426 59.39 -65.85 158.79
C GLU A 426 58.48 -66.13 157.58
N LEU A 427 57.35 -66.81 157.81
CA LEU A 427 56.34 -67.15 156.80
C LEU A 427 55.21 -66.13 156.86
N SER A 428 55.01 -65.39 155.78
CA SER A 428 53.89 -64.45 155.64
C SER A 428 52.74 -65.10 154.86
N MET A 429 51.60 -65.25 155.52
CA MET A 429 50.38 -65.86 154.98
C MET A 429 49.25 -64.82 154.92
N ARG A 430 48.12 -65.18 154.31
CA ARG A 430 46.96 -64.28 154.08
C ARG A 430 46.46 -63.58 155.35
N ASP A 431 46.65 -64.20 156.50
CA ASP A 431 46.04 -63.88 157.78
C ASP A 431 47.07 -63.65 158.91
N GLY A 432 48.38 -63.71 158.63
CA GLY A 432 49.41 -63.41 159.64
C GLY A 432 50.83 -63.82 159.27
N TYR A 433 51.74 -63.68 160.24
CA TYR A 433 53.16 -64.04 160.14
C TYR A 433 53.48 -65.16 161.13
N LEU A 434 54.29 -66.14 160.72
CA LEU A 434 54.72 -67.29 161.52
C LEU A 434 56.26 -67.35 161.54
N GLU A 435 56.86 -67.36 162.72
CA GLU A 435 58.28 -67.69 162.87
C GLU A 435 58.46 -69.20 163.05
N VAL A 436 59.35 -69.79 162.26
CA VAL A 436 59.61 -71.23 162.23
C VAL A 436 61.10 -71.52 162.19
N GLU A 437 61.54 -72.48 163.00
CA GLU A 437 62.93 -72.95 163.06
C GLU A 437 63.13 -74.21 162.21
N VAL A 438 64.20 -74.24 161.42
CA VAL A 438 64.45 -75.30 160.44
C VAL A 438 65.11 -76.52 161.07
N LYS A 439 64.39 -77.64 161.18
CA LYS A 439 64.90 -78.88 161.79
C LYS A 439 65.70 -79.79 160.85
N ASP A 440 65.33 -79.89 159.58
CA ASP A 440 66.01 -80.76 158.60
C ASP A 440 65.79 -80.19 157.20
N VAL A 441 66.86 -80.08 156.41
CA VAL A 441 66.79 -79.54 155.04
C VAL A 441 67.08 -80.67 154.07
N LYS A 442 66.02 -81.25 153.50
CA LYS A 442 66.12 -82.23 152.42
C LYS A 442 65.98 -81.54 151.08
N ALA A 443 67.13 -81.25 150.46
CA ALA A 443 67.15 -80.81 149.07
C ALA A 443 66.77 -81.98 148.17
N LYS A 444 65.57 -81.93 147.60
CA LYS A 444 65.23 -82.68 146.38
C LYS A 444 65.43 -81.72 145.23
N ASN A 445 66.38 -82.02 144.34
CA ASN A 445 66.43 -81.31 143.07
C ASN A 445 65.10 -81.56 142.34
N ILE A 446 64.37 -80.48 142.12
CA ILE A 446 63.23 -80.41 141.20
C ILE A 446 63.71 -79.61 140.00
#